data_AF-A0A931VZT8-F1
#
_entry.id   AF-A0A931VZT8-F1
#
_cell.length_a   1.000
_cell.length_b   1.000
_cell.length_c   1.000
_cell.angle_alpha   90.00
_cell.angle_beta   90.00
_cell.angle_gamma   90.00
#
_symmetry.space_group_name_H-M   'P 1'
#
loop_
_entity.id
_entity.type
_entity.pdbx_description
1 polymer ?
#
loop_
_entity_poly.entity_id
_entity_poly.type
_entity_poly.pdbx_seq_one_letter_code
_entity_poly.pdbx_strand_id
1 'polypeptide(L)'
;MKTKLNARWDLTPREAVLEQERLRGRVVLEDDFKNIRLVAGADLAFDPETDQAFAGVIVYRFPQLEEVERRSARRQLRFPYVPGLLSFREGPALLAALARLRTEPDLILIDGHGRAHPRLFGIACHMG
;
A
#
# COMPACT_ATOMS: atom_id res chain seq x y z
N MET A 1 4.87 6.26 11.55
CA MET A 1 4.20 7.13 10.57
C MET A 1 2.71 7.15 10.88
N LYS A 2 2.07 8.33 10.96
CA LYS A 2 0.59 8.37 11.05
C LYS A 2 0.03 8.09 9.66
N THR A 3 -0.45 6.87 9.43
CA THR A 3 -1.19 6.54 8.20
C THR A 3 -2.48 7.39 8.18
N LYS A 4 -2.55 8.37 7.28
CA LYS A 4 -3.70 9.29 7.14
C LYS A 4 -4.85 8.70 6.31
N LEU A 5 -4.74 7.42 5.95
CA LEU A 5 -5.66 6.75 5.05
C LEU A 5 -6.93 6.32 5.79
N ASN A 6 -7.95 7.17 5.74
CA ASN A 6 -9.30 6.88 6.24
C ASN A 6 -10.11 6.15 5.15
N ALA A 7 -9.69 4.92 4.81
CA ALA A 7 -10.36 4.06 3.85
C ALA A 7 -11.24 3.02 4.55
N ARG A 8 -12.36 2.66 3.90
CA ARG A 8 -13.22 1.56 4.32
C ARG A 8 -12.68 0.25 3.75
N TRP A 9 -12.32 -0.69 4.62
CA TRP A 9 -11.76 -1.99 4.25
C TRP A 9 -12.77 -3.13 4.34
N ASP A 10 -13.87 -2.92 5.06
CA ASP A 10 -14.98 -3.85 5.18
C ASP A 10 -16.06 -3.46 4.19
N LEU A 11 -15.86 -3.88 2.93
CA LEU A 11 -16.73 -3.59 1.79
C LEU A 11 -16.98 -4.88 1.03
N THR A 12 -18.14 -4.98 0.38
CA THR A 12 -18.36 -5.98 -0.67
C THR A 12 -17.55 -5.63 -1.92
N PRO A 13 -17.27 -6.60 -2.83
CA PRO A 13 -16.61 -6.31 -4.11
C PRO A 13 -17.28 -5.20 -4.93
N ARG A 14 -18.61 -5.12 -4.90
CA ARG A 14 -19.38 -4.08 -5.59
C ARG A 14 -19.13 -2.70 -4.98
N GLU A 15 -19.17 -2.59 -3.66
CA GLU A 15 -18.89 -1.34 -2.96
C GLU A 15 -17.43 -0.92 -3.11
N ALA A 16 -16.49 -1.87 -3.10
CA ALA A 16 -15.07 -1.63 -3.32
C ALA A 16 -14.81 -1.00 -4.70
N VAL A 17 -15.49 -1.45 -5.76
CA VAL A 17 -15.41 -0.80 -7.09
C VAL A 17 -15.88 0.65 -7.03
N LEU A 18 -17.03 0.91 -6.38
CA LEU A 18 -17.55 2.28 -6.23
C LEU A 18 -16.58 3.17 -5.44
N GLU A 19 -15.93 2.61 -4.42
CA GLU A 19 -14.94 3.32 -3.64
C GLU A 19 -13.67 3.64 -4.45
N GLN A 20 -13.21 2.74 -5.33
CA GLN A 20 -12.12 3.06 -6.26
C GLN A 20 -12.50 4.21 -7.20
N GLU A 21 -13.70 4.20 -7.78
CA GLU A 21 -14.17 5.27 -8.67
C GLU A 21 -14.26 6.61 -7.93
N ARG A 22 -14.66 6.60 -6.66
CA ARG A 22 -14.70 7.80 -5.82
C ARG A 22 -13.31 8.31 -5.47
N LEU A 23 -12.40 7.42 -5.06
CA LEU A 23 -11.07 7.79 -4.60
C LEU A 23 -10.10 8.14 -5.73
N ARG A 24 -10.29 7.61 -6.95
CA ARG A 24 -9.41 7.92 -8.09
C ARG A 24 -9.33 9.42 -8.40
N GLY A 25 -10.40 10.17 -8.12
CA GLY A 25 -10.44 11.62 -8.30
C GLY A 25 -9.54 12.40 -7.32
N ARG A 26 -8.97 11.74 -6.32
CA ARG A 26 -8.04 12.33 -5.35
C ARG A 26 -6.57 12.08 -5.68
N VAL A 27 -6.28 11.29 -6.72
CA VAL A 27 -4.90 11.01 -7.13
C VAL A 27 -4.30 12.28 -7.73
N VAL A 28 -3.19 12.72 -7.16
CA VAL A 28 -2.37 13.81 -7.70
C VAL A 28 -1.40 13.19 -8.70
N LEU A 29 -1.38 13.72 -9.93
CA LEU A 29 -0.51 13.24 -11.02
C LEU A 29 0.71 14.13 -11.25
N GLU A 30 0.76 15.27 -10.57
CA GLU A 30 1.88 16.19 -10.60
C GLU A 30 2.97 15.70 -9.66
N ASP A 31 4.21 15.69 -10.15
CA ASP A 31 5.39 15.41 -9.35
C ASP A 31 5.81 16.69 -8.59
N ASP A 32 5.69 16.67 -7.26
CA ASP A 32 6.17 17.73 -6.36
C ASP A 32 7.23 17.18 -5.37
N PHE A 33 7.89 16.06 -5.71
CA PHE A 33 8.99 15.55 -4.90
C PHE A 33 10.21 16.46 -5.08
N LYS A 34 10.73 16.96 -3.95
CA LYS A 34 11.93 17.82 -3.93
C LYS A 34 13.19 17.00 -3.74
N ASN A 35 13.57 16.75 -2.48
CA ASN A 35 14.77 16.02 -2.13
C ASN A 35 14.37 14.69 -1.47
N ILE A 36 14.54 13.59 -2.20
CA ILE A 36 14.26 12.24 -1.72
C ILE A 36 15.49 11.74 -0.97
N ARG A 37 15.38 11.59 0.35
CA ARG A 37 16.46 11.11 1.23
C ARG A 37 16.18 9.73 1.77
N LEU A 38 14.89 9.41 1.99
CA LEU A 38 14.43 8.11 2.46
C LEU A 38 13.42 7.52 1.48
N VAL A 39 13.70 6.32 0.98
CA VAL A 39 12.80 5.56 0.12
C VAL A 39 12.41 4.28 0.84
N ALA A 40 11.10 4.01 0.93
CA ALA A 40 10.59 2.75 1.43
C ALA A 40 10.22 1.83 0.26
N GLY A 41 10.53 0.54 0.36
CA GLY A 41 9.93 -0.51 -0.45
C GLY A 41 8.96 -1.31 0.43
N ALA A 42 7.73 -1.55 -0.05
CA ALA A 42 6.76 -2.37 0.64
C ALA A 42 6.16 -3.43 -0.27
N ASP A 43 6.06 -4.64 0.27
CA ASP A 43 5.61 -5.84 -0.42
C ASP A 43 4.83 -6.73 0.55
N LEU A 44 4.08 -7.68 0.01
CA LEU A 44 3.27 -8.62 0.75
C LEU A 44 3.34 -10.02 0.15
N ALA A 45 3.54 -11.00 1.02
CA ALA A 45 3.31 -12.40 0.72
C ALA A 45 2.09 -12.91 1.50
N PHE A 46 1.45 -13.98 1.03
CA PHE A 46 0.41 -14.65 1.80
C PHE A 46 0.51 -16.17 1.69
N ASP A 47 0.01 -16.83 2.72
CA ASP A 47 -0.17 -18.28 2.76
C ASP A 47 -1.56 -18.64 2.20
N PRO A 48 -1.65 -19.40 1.10
CA PRO A 48 -2.92 -19.76 0.47
C PRO A 48 -3.75 -20.78 1.28
N GLU A 49 -3.13 -21.54 2.19
CA GLU A 49 -3.85 -22.52 3.01
C GLU A 49 -4.52 -21.84 4.21
N THR A 50 -3.87 -20.82 4.77
CA THR A 50 -4.34 -20.12 5.97
C THR A 50 -4.92 -18.74 5.71
N ASP A 51 -4.86 -18.23 4.47
CA ASP A 51 -5.19 -16.84 4.10
C ASP A 51 -4.44 -15.81 4.97
N GLN A 52 -3.26 -16.18 5.46
CA GLN A 52 -2.45 -15.33 6.31
C GLN A 52 -1.54 -14.45 5.45
N ALA A 53 -1.71 -13.13 5.49
CA ALA A 53 -0.81 -12.19 4.85
C ALA A 53 0.32 -11.71 5.76
N PHE A 54 1.48 -11.52 5.15
CA PHE A 54 2.73 -11.01 5.72
C PHE A 54 3.19 -9.81 4.89
N ALA A 55 2.97 -8.61 5.41
CA ALA A 55 3.47 -7.38 4.81
C ALA A 55 4.87 -7.07 5.35
N GLY A 56 5.78 -6.66 4.47
CA GLY A 56 7.10 -6.15 4.79
C GLY A 56 7.27 -4.72 4.28
N VAL A 57 7.98 -3.89 5.04
CA VAL A 57 8.46 -2.59 4.57
C VAL A 57 9.90 -2.39 5.02
N ILE A 58 10.74 -1.94 4.10
CA ILE A 58 12.15 -1.60 4.35
C ILE A 58 12.37 -0.17 3.88
N VAL A 59 13.01 0.64 4.71
CA VAL A 59 13.37 2.02 4.42
C VAL A 59 14.87 2.11 4.19
N TYR A 60 15.27 2.80 3.14
CA TYR A 60 16.65 3.00 2.72
C TYR A 60 17.00 4.49 2.67
N ARG A 61 18.27 4.82 2.95
CA ARG A 61 18.84 6.11 2.51
C ARG A 61 18.99 6.10 1.00
N PHE A 62 18.67 7.22 0.36
CA PHE A 62 18.84 7.40 -1.08
C PHE A 62 19.84 8.53 -1.35
N PRO A 63 20.80 8.37 -2.28
CA PRO A 63 20.96 7.27 -3.23
C PRO A 63 21.80 6.06 -2.74
N GLN A 64 22.32 6.08 -1.50
CA GLN A 64 23.29 5.07 -1.03
C GLN A 64 22.71 3.65 -0.86
N LEU A 65 21.38 3.53 -0.79
CA LEU A 65 20.64 2.29 -0.55
C LEU A 65 21.06 1.56 0.72
N GLU A 66 21.39 2.33 1.76
CA GLU A 66 21.66 1.81 3.10
C GLU A 66 20.34 1.61 3.86
N GLU A 67 20.06 0.40 4.33
CA GLU A 67 18.87 0.10 5.13
C GLU A 67 18.92 0.86 6.48
N VAL A 68 17.85 1.62 6.78
CA VAL A 68 17.73 2.37 8.05
C VAL A 68 16.66 1.79 8.97
N GLU A 69 15.64 1.15 8.42
CA GLU A 69 14.54 0.57 9.20
C GLU A 69 13.86 -0.54 8.42
N ARG A 70 13.50 -1.63 9.11
CA ARG A 70 12.64 -2.69 8.59
C ARG A 70 11.50 -2.98 9.56
N ARG A 71 10.30 -3.12 9.03
CA ARG A 71 9.10 -3.52 9.79
C ARG A 71 8.31 -4.54 8.99
N SER A 72 7.57 -5.36 9.72
CA SER A 72 6.62 -6.30 9.14
C SER A 72 5.33 -6.29 9.93
N ALA A 73 4.25 -6.79 9.32
CA ALA A 73 2.99 -7.05 9.98
C ALA A 73 2.34 -8.31 9.43
N ARG A 74 1.62 -9.02 10.29
CA ARG A 74 0.81 -10.18 9.93
C ARG A 74 -0.66 -9.85 10.09
N ARG A 75 -1.49 -10.15 9.08
CA ARG A 75 -2.94 -9.92 9.08
C ARG A 75 -3.67 -11.04 8.34
N GLN A 76 -4.82 -11.45 8.87
CA GLN A 76 -5.71 -12.37 8.16
C GLN A 76 -6.32 -11.64 6.96
N LEU A 77 -6.30 -12.26 5.78
CA LEU A 77 -7.03 -11.77 4.61
C LEU A 77 -8.53 -11.98 4.83
N ARG A 78 -9.31 -10.91 4.66
CA ARG A 78 -10.78 -10.93 4.83
C ARG A 78 -11.54 -10.67 3.55
N PHE A 79 -10.87 -10.09 2.55
CA PHE A 79 -11.45 -9.75 1.26
C PHE A 79 -11.09 -10.82 0.22
N PRO A 80 -12.05 -11.28 -0.61
CA PRO A 80 -11.79 -12.32 -1.61
C PRO A 80 -10.82 -11.84 -2.69
N TYR A 81 -10.12 -12.76 -3.34
CA TYR A 81 -9.33 -12.41 -4.51
C TYR A 81 -10.26 -12.09 -5.70
N VAL A 82 -10.29 -10.81 -6.10
CA VAL A 82 -11.02 -10.33 -7.27
C VAL A 82 -10.07 -9.46 -8.09
N PRO A 83 -9.82 -9.79 -9.38
CA PRO A 83 -8.95 -8.99 -10.23
C PRO A 83 -9.28 -7.49 -10.22
N GLY A 84 -8.27 -6.68 -9.93
CA GLY A 84 -8.39 -5.23 -9.80
C GLY A 84 -8.96 -4.71 -8.47
N LEU A 85 -9.17 -5.58 -7.47
CA LEU A 85 -9.53 -5.19 -6.09
C LEU A 85 -8.46 -5.63 -5.07
N LEU A 86 -7.24 -5.92 -5.54
CA LEU A 86 -6.12 -6.39 -4.72
C LEU A 86 -5.86 -5.47 -3.51
N SER A 87 -5.97 -4.16 -3.72
CA SER A 87 -5.76 -3.17 -2.66
C SER A 87 -6.66 -3.37 -1.43
N PHE A 88 -7.91 -3.85 -1.59
CA PHE A 88 -8.81 -4.12 -0.46
C PHE A 88 -8.45 -5.40 0.29
N ARG A 89 -7.85 -6.37 -0.41
CA ARG A 89 -7.35 -7.62 0.18
C ARG A 89 -6.06 -7.37 0.97
N GLU A 90 -5.12 -6.63 0.41
CA GLU A 90 -3.74 -6.55 0.90
C GLU A 90 -3.41 -5.25 1.62
N GLY A 91 -4.09 -4.15 1.28
CA GLY A 91 -3.90 -2.82 1.87
C GLY A 91 -3.92 -2.80 3.39
N PRO A 92 -4.86 -3.48 4.09
CA PRO A 92 -4.85 -3.52 5.56
C PRO A 92 -3.57 -4.10 6.18
N ALA A 93 -2.94 -5.07 5.51
CA ALA A 93 -1.69 -5.67 5.97
C ALA A 93 -0.51 -4.73 5.71
N LEU A 94 -0.42 -4.13 4.52
CA LEU A 94 0.59 -3.11 4.18
C LEU A 94 0.52 -1.92 5.12
N LEU A 95 -0.67 -1.37 5.36
CA LEU A 95 -0.90 -0.28 6.31
C LEU A 95 -0.48 -0.66 7.74
N ALA A 96 -0.69 -1.91 8.15
CA ALA A 96 -0.23 -2.37 9.46
C ALA A 96 1.29 -2.43 9.58
N ALA A 97 2.02 -2.72 8.49
CA ALA A 97 3.48 -2.67 8.46
C ALA A 97 3.99 -1.22 8.43
N LEU A 98 3.42 -0.38 7.57
CA LEU A 98 3.72 1.06 7.45
C LEU A 98 3.48 1.82 8.76
N ALA A 99 2.41 1.51 9.49
CA ALA A 99 2.12 2.11 10.78
C ALA A 99 3.19 1.85 11.85
N ARG A 100 4.00 0.78 11.70
CA ARG A 100 5.08 0.43 12.62
C ARG A 100 6.39 1.16 12.33
N LEU A 101 6.49 1.88 11.20
CA LEU A 101 7.66 2.69 10.88
C LEU A 101 7.81 3.83 11.89
N ARG A 102 9.03 4.03 12.37
CA ARG A 102 9.43 5.18 13.19
C ARG A 102 9.95 6.31 12.31
N THR A 103 10.55 5.97 11.18
CA THR A 103 10.93 6.90 10.12
C THR A 103 9.71 7.30 9.29
N GLU A 104 9.80 8.44 8.62
CA GLU A 104 8.83 8.92 7.64
C GLU A 104 9.55 8.97 6.29
N PRO A 105 9.32 7.98 5.40
CA PRO A 105 9.95 7.95 4.08
C PRO A 105 9.41 9.09 3.20
N ASP A 106 10.27 9.64 2.35
CA ASP A 106 9.89 10.67 1.38
C ASP A 106 9.12 10.06 0.20
N LEU A 107 9.45 8.81 -0.17
CA LEU A 107 8.80 8.05 -1.24
C LEU A 107 8.56 6.60 -0.79
N ILE A 108 7.40 6.03 -1.14
CA ILE A 108 7.09 4.62 -0.92
C ILE A 108 6.87 3.94 -2.28
N LEU A 109 7.69 2.94 -2.56
CA LEU A 109 7.53 2.00 -3.67
C LEU A 109 6.68 0.82 -3.17
N ILE A 110 5.53 0.60 -3.79
CA ILE A 110 4.66 -0.54 -3.50
C ILE A 110 4.84 -1.56 -4.62
N ASP A 111 5.04 -2.84 -4.29
CA ASP A 111 4.97 -3.91 -5.28
C ASP A 111 3.50 -4.10 -5.73
N GLY A 112 3.17 -3.46 -6.84
CA GLY A 112 1.84 -3.49 -7.43
C GLY A 112 1.55 -2.24 -8.26
N HIS A 113 0.50 -2.33 -9.09
CA HIS A 113 0.16 -1.22 -9.97
C HIS A 113 -0.43 -0.02 -9.22
N GLY A 114 -0.09 1.19 -9.70
CA GLY A 114 -0.77 2.44 -9.36
C GLY A 114 -1.82 2.78 -10.41
N ARG A 115 -1.53 3.80 -11.23
CA ARG A 115 -2.45 4.26 -12.30
C ARG A 115 -2.61 3.27 -13.46
N ALA A 116 -1.64 2.38 -13.67
CA ALA A 116 -1.70 1.28 -14.64
C ALA A 116 -2.67 0.19 -14.17
N HIS A 117 -3.95 0.53 -14.04
CA HIS A 117 -5.01 -0.28 -13.48
C HIS A 117 -6.31 -0.03 -14.26
N PRO A 118 -7.22 -1.01 -14.44
CA PRO A 118 -8.44 -0.83 -15.23
C PRO A 118 -9.32 0.37 -14.82
N ARG A 119 -9.22 0.78 -13.55
CA ARG A 119 -9.94 1.92 -12.95
C ARG A 119 -9.03 3.10 -12.60
N LEU A 120 -7.79 3.11 -13.12
CA LEU A 120 -6.76 4.12 -12.85
C LEU A 120 -6.40 4.27 -11.35
N PHE A 121 -6.70 3.26 -10.54
CA PHE A 121 -6.62 3.28 -9.08
C PHE A 121 -6.25 1.91 -8.50
N GLY A 122 -5.02 1.48 -8.79
CA GLY A 122 -4.42 0.28 -8.22
C GLY A 122 -3.91 0.50 -6.80
N ILE A 123 -3.25 -0.51 -6.24
CA ILE A 123 -2.81 -0.51 -4.84
C ILE A 123 -1.84 0.62 -4.51
N ALA A 124 -0.90 0.96 -5.38
CA ALA A 124 0.03 2.06 -5.11
C ALA A 124 -0.70 3.42 -5.04
N CYS A 125 -1.73 3.64 -5.87
CA CYS A 125 -2.58 4.83 -5.77
C CYS A 125 -3.48 4.81 -4.53
N HIS A 126 -3.94 3.63 -4.10
CA HIS A 126 -4.80 3.51 -2.93
C HIS A 126 -4.04 3.66 -1.61
N MET A 127 -2.75 3.32 -1.57
CA MET A 127 -1.89 3.50 -0.39
C MET A 127 -1.32 4.92 -0.24
N GLY A 128 -1.33 5.73 -1.30
CA GLY A 128 -0.94 7.16 -1.27
C GLY A 128 -2.09 8.05 -0.85
#